data_AF-A0A522LJG9-F1
#
_entry.id   AF-A0A522LJG9-F1
#
_cell.length_a   1.000
_cell.length_b   1.000
_cell.length_c   1.000
_cell.angle_alpha   90.00
_cell.angle_beta   90.00
_cell.angle_gamma   90.00
#
_symmetry.space_group_name_H-M   'P 1'
#
loop_
_entity.id
_entity.type
_entity.pdbx_description
1 polymer ?
#
loop_
_entity_poly.entity_id
_entity_poly.type
_entity_poly.pdbx_seq_one_letter_code
_entity_poly.pdbx_strand_id
1 'polypeptide(L)'
;KLTVTGVFGECYHGYKAGDEIILEDFTHAPKHFCLGLAHALFPVIYALSFGAKFGFRDNQRSLLVTCPDGGKLEFKAEIMDKDGKVEFIPRDPNHKGPNPKKMILEVVEAKGKCAFGYKVGDKWETTGLKCIPGFCGAAFHTAFPALFALNFGAKFFFMPDPNSIDTVTCPDGGNIIFKVTRVEEKK
;
A
#
# COMPACT_ATOMS: atom_id res chain seq x y z
N LYS A 1 3.18 -5.83 13.36
CA LYS A 1 3.18 -7.27 13.68
C LYS A 1 2.60 -8.05 12.51
N LEU A 2 3.26 -9.13 12.09
CA LEU A 2 2.72 -10.12 11.17
C LEU A 2 2.56 -11.43 11.92
N THR A 3 1.43 -12.09 11.77
CA THR A 3 1.20 -13.45 12.29
C THR A 3 0.89 -14.36 11.12
N VAL A 4 1.56 -15.50 11.01
CA VAL A 4 1.23 -16.52 10.01
C VAL A 4 -0.04 -17.23 10.43
N THR A 5 -1.14 -16.97 9.73
CA THR A 5 -2.47 -17.53 10.06
C THR A 5 -2.74 -18.83 9.32
N GLY A 6 -2.07 -19.08 8.21
CA GLY A 6 -2.26 -20.29 7.41
C GLY A 6 -1.03 -20.70 6.62
N VAL A 7 -0.82 -22.01 6.50
CA VAL A 7 0.19 -22.63 5.64
C VAL A 7 -0.51 -23.71 4.83
N PHE A 8 -0.60 -23.49 3.53
CA PHE A 8 -1.34 -24.31 2.56
C PHE A 8 -0.42 -24.97 1.52
N GLY A 9 0.88 -24.70 1.58
CA GLY A 9 1.88 -25.30 0.72
C GLY A 9 3.30 -25.09 1.26
N GLU A 10 4.29 -25.53 0.49
CA GLU A 10 5.69 -25.43 0.87
C GLU A 10 6.18 -23.97 0.93
N CYS A 11 6.84 -23.62 2.03
CA CYS A 11 7.48 -22.33 2.21
C CYS A 11 8.99 -22.47 2.10
N TYR A 12 9.61 -21.85 1.09
CA TYR A 12 11.07 -21.82 0.96
C TYR A 12 11.78 -21.11 2.13
N HIS A 13 11.05 -20.24 2.84
CA HIS A 13 11.57 -19.49 3.98
C HIS A 13 11.33 -20.19 5.33
N GLY A 14 10.57 -21.30 5.33
CA GLY A 14 10.31 -22.11 6.52
C GLY A 14 9.33 -21.51 7.53
N TYR A 15 8.56 -20.48 7.16
CA TYR A 15 7.52 -19.93 8.05
C TYR A 15 6.45 -20.97 8.38
N LYS A 16 6.00 -20.97 9.63
CA LYS A 16 5.04 -21.91 10.21
C LYS A 16 3.82 -21.16 10.74
N ALA A 17 2.67 -21.84 10.76
CA ALA A 17 1.47 -21.28 11.38
C ALA A 17 1.74 -20.92 12.84
N GLY A 18 1.32 -19.71 13.24
CA GLY A 18 1.60 -19.15 14.56
C GLY A 18 2.91 -18.38 14.68
N ASP A 19 3.81 -18.43 13.69
CA ASP A 19 5.01 -17.59 13.68
C ASP A 19 4.61 -16.11 13.73
N GLU A 20 5.31 -15.35 14.57
CA GLU A 20 5.13 -13.91 14.69
C GLU A 20 6.39 -13.18 14.25
N ILE A 21 6.21 -12.20 13.37
CA ILE A 21 7.28 -11.37 12.83
C ILE A 21 6.97 -9.92 13.21
N ILE A 22 7.85 -9.31 13.98
CA ILE A 22 7.75 -7.88 14.31
C ILE A 22 8.52 -7.08 13.27
N LEU A 23 7.79 -6.19 12.60
CA LEU A 23 8.36 -5.12 11.78
C LEU A 23 8.39 -3.88 12.66
N GLU A 24 9.57 -3.36 12.96
CA GLU A 24 9.73 -2.14 13.77
C GLU A 24 9.17 -0.91 13.02
N ASP A 25 9.38 -0.87 11.71
CA ASP A 25 8.77 0.06 10.78
C ASP A 25 8.54 -0.60 9.40
N PHE A 26 8.02 0.15 8.43
CA PHE A 26 7.80 -0.36 7.06
C PHE A 26 9.03 -0.24 6.15
N THR A 27 10.13 0.33 6.64
CA THR A 27 11.37 0.65 5.90
C THR A 27 12.50 -0.34 6.17
N HIS A 28 12.49 -1.03 7.31
CA HIS A 28 13.49 -2.01 7.73
C HIS A 28 12.90 -3.42 7.75
N ALA A 29 13.37 -4.25 6.82
CA ALA A 29 13.02 -5.66 6.82
C ALA A 29 13.79 -6.40 7.92
N PRO A 30 13.16 -7.36 8.64
CA PRO A 30 13.86 -8.25 9.54
C PRO A 30 15.00 -9.01 8.85
N LYS A 31 15.97 -9.47 9.63
CA LYS A 31 17.06 -10.30 9.10
C LYS A 31 16.50 -11.56 8.45
N HIS A 32 16.91 -11.84 7.21
CA HIS A 32 16.37 -12.94 6.40
C HIS A 32 14.84 -12.85 6.26
N PHE A 33 14.31 -11.70 5.86
CA PHE A 33 12.90 -11.58 5.55
C PHE A 33 12.61 -12.00 4.09
N CYS A 34 11.48 -12.66 3.86
CA CYS A 34 11.08 -13.08 2.52
C CYS A 34 10.79 -11.86 1.62
N LEU A 35 11.64 -11.61 0.62
CA LEU A 35 11.48 -10.48 -0.31
C LEU A 35 10.22 -10.60 -1.18
N GLY A 36 9.79 -11.82 -1.51
CA GLY A 36 8.51 -12.05 -2.20
C GLY A 36 7.33 -11.58 -1.35
N LEU A 37 7.32 -11.95 -0.06
CA LEU A 37 6.32 -11.46 0.87
C LEU A 37 6.40 -9.93 1.02
N ALA A 38 7.60 -9.36 1.14
CA ALA A 38 7.79 -7.92 1.26
C ALA A 38 7.07 -7.15 0.14
N HIS A 39 7.13 -7.66 -1.09
CA HIS A 39 6.44 -7.05 -2.23
C HIS A 39 4.92 -7.03 -2.10
N ALA A 40 4.31 -8.16 -1.71
CA ALA A 40 2.85 -8.26 -1.52
C ALA A 40 2.37 -7.51 -0.28
N LEU A 41 3.20 -7.45 0.75
CA LEU A 41 2.91 -6.87 2.05
C LEU A 41 3.03 -5.35 2.07
N PHE A 42 4.00 -4.79 1.31
CA PHE A 42 4.39 -3.39 1.43
C PHE A 42 3.21 -2.41 1.30
N PRO A 43 2.31 -2.49 0.30
CA PRO A 43 1.16 -1.59 0.20
C PRO A 43 0.27 -1.59 1.46
N VAL A 44 0.16 -2.75 2.12
CA VAL A 44 -0.70 -2.96 3.28
C VAL A 44 -0.11 -2.32 4.53
N ILE A 45 1.16 -2.61 4.84
CA ILE A 45 1.84 -2.02 6.00
C ILE A 45 2.01 -0.52 5.82
N TYR A 46 2.31 -0.06 4.60
CA TYR A 46 2.40 1.36 4.26
C TYR A 46 1.05 2.07 4.53
N ALA A 47 -0.07 1.50 4.05
CA ALA A 47 -1.39 2.06 4.31
C ALA A 47 -1.76 2.10 5.80
N LEU A 48 -1.53 1.00 6.53
CA LEU A 48 -1.81 0.92 7.97
C LEU A 48 -1.02 1.96 8.76
N SER A 49 0.27 2.13 8.46
CA SER A 49 1.16 3.12 9.09
C SER A 49 0.67 4.55 8.92
N PHE A 50 -0.02 4.87 7.82
CA PHE A 50 -0.60 6.18 7.56
C PHE A 50 -2.11 6.28 7.85
N GLY A 51 -2.62 5.40 8.70
CA GLY A 51 -3.96 5.53 9.28
C GLY A 51 -5.10 4.93 8.44
N ALA A 52 -4.81 4.15 7.40
CA ALA A 52 -5.84 3.45 6.63
C ALA A 52 -6.69 2.52 7.51
N LYS A 53 -7.97 2.40 7.18
CA LYS A 53 -8.92 1.54 7.92
C LYS A 53 -9.66 0.63 6.95
N PHE A 54 -9.68 -0.65 7.26
CA PHE A 54 -10.38 -1.67 6.48
C PHE A 54 -11.70 -2.01 7.15
N GLY A 55 -12.74 -1.21 6.91
CA GLY A 55 -14.06 -1.33 7.56
C GLY A 55 -14.72 -2.71 7.45
N PHE A 56 -14.31 -3.53 6.48
CA PHE A 56 -14.78 -4.90 6.25
C PHE A 56 -14.05 -5.97 7.08
N ARG A 57 -13.03 -5.60 7.87
CA ARG A 57 -12.26 -6.52 8.72
C ARG A 57 -12.76 -6.47 10.16
N ASP A 58 -12.68 -7.60 10.87
CA ASP A 58 -13.04 -7.69 12.29
C ASP A 58 -12.22 -6.73 13.16
N ASN A 59 -10.93 -6.57 12.82
CA ASN A 59 -10.10 -5.45 13.23
C ASN A 59 -9.79 -4.57 12.01
N GLN A 60 -10.33 -3.35 11.94
CA GLN A 60 -10.09 -2.43 10.83
C GLN A 60 -8.62 -1.98 10.71
N ARG A 61 -7.82 -2.18 11.75
CA ARG A 61 -6.37 -1.89 11.78
C ARG A 61 -5.54 -3.13 11.48
N SER A 62 -6.11 -4.02 10.66
CA SER A 62 -5.46 -5.24 10.18
C SER A 62 -5.89 -5.59 8.76
N LEU A 63 -5.08 -6.37 8.06
CA LEU A 63 -5.45 -6.99 6.78
C LEU A 63 -4.77 -8.35 6.62
N LEU A 64 -5.41 -9.29 5.91
CA LEU A 64 -4.76 -10.52 5.49
C LEU A 64 -3.99 -10.28 4.20
N VAL A 65 -2.80 -10.87 4.12
CA VAL A 65 -1.91 -10.83 2.97
C VAL A 65 -1.44 -12.25 2.72
N THR A 66 -1.40 -12.65 1.46
CA THR A 66 -0.86 -13.96 1.08
C THR A 66 0.50 -13.80 0.41
N CYS A 67 1.34 -14.83 0.47
CA CYS A 67 2.55 -14.83 -0.34
C CYS A 67 2.19 -14.76 -1.84
N PRO A 68 3.02 -14.11 -2.68
CA PRO A 68 2.77 -14.01 -4.12
C PRO A 68 3.05 -15.31 -4.88
N ASP A 69 3.43 -16.39 -4.18
CA ASP A 69 3.71 -17.70 -4.74
C ASP A 69 2.53 -18.64 -4.47
N GLY A 70 1.48 -18.48 -5.28
CA GLY A 70 0.28 -19.35 -5.23
C GLY A 70 -0.55 -19.25 -3.95
N GLY A 71 -0.31 -18.23 -3.10
CA GLY A 71 -1.04 -18.07 -1.84
C GLY A 71 -0.79 -19.18 -0.82
N LYS A 72 0.36 -19.88 -0.91
CA LYS A 72 0.74 -20.99 -0.03
C LYS A 72 0.83 -20.59 1.45
N LEU A 73 0.98 -19.30 1.76
CA LEU A 73 1.01 -18.79 3.11
C LEU A 73 0.06 -17.59 3.22
N GLU A 74 -0.62 -17.51 4.35
CA GLU A 74 -1.45 -16.38 4.76
C GLU A 74 -0.86 -15.73 6.01
N PHE A 75 -0.80 -14.40 5.99
CA PHE A 75 -0.27 -13.56 7.04
C PHE A 75 -1.33 -12.53 7.43
N LYS A 76 -1.55 -12.36 8.73
CA LYS A 76 -2.31 -11.23 9.27
C LYS A 76 -1.34 -10.11 9.60
N ALA A 77 -1.46 -9.00 8.87
CA ALA A 77 -0.74 -7.77 9.15
C ALA A 77 -1.54 -6.90 10.12
N GLU A 78 -0.92 -6.50 11.21
CA GLU A 78 -1.49 -5.70 12.28
C GLU A 78 -0.53 -4.57 12.66
N ILE A 79 -1.06 -3.37 12.84
CA ILE A 79 -0.30 -2.23 13.36
C ILE A 79 -0.33 -2.24 14.89
N MET A 80 0.77 -1.82 15.50
CA MET A 80 0.89 -1.70 16.96
C MET A 80 0.99 -0.22 17.34
N ASP A 81 0.43 0.13 18.50
CA ASP A 81 0.60 1.44 19.09
C ASP A 81 1.98 1.61 19.74
N LYS A 82 2.22 2.79 20.34
CA LYS A 82 3.50 3.13 20.98
C LYS A 82 3.82 2.27 22.21
N ASP A 83 2.82 1.63 22.80
CA ASP A 83 2.97 0.74 23.95
C ASP A 83 3.18 -0.73 23.50
N GLY A 84 3.29 -0.97 22.18
CA GLY A 84 3.44 -2.30 21.59
C GLY A 84 2.15 -3.12 21.57
N LYS A 85 0.99 -2.52 21.81
CA LYS A 85 -0.30 -3.21 21.74
C LYS A 85 -0.84 -3.12 20.33
N VAL A 86 -1.45 -4.21 19.85
CA VAL A 86 -2.13 -4.21 18.56
C VAL A 86 -3.28 -3.19 18.60
N GLU A 87 -3.29 -2.24 17.66
CA GLU A 87 -4.42 -1.34 17.52
C GLU A 87 -5.66 -2.14 17.12
N PHE A 88 -6.77 -1.90 17.81
CA PHE A 88 -8.02 -2.57 17.54
C PHE A 88 -9.14 -1.57 17.31
N ILE A 89 -9.73 -1.62 16.11
CA ILE A 89 -10.98 -0.94 15.81
C ILE A 89 -11.95 -2.01 15.31
N PRO A 90 -13.10 -2.21 15.96
CA PRO A 90 -14.05 -3.25 15.56
C PRO A 90 -14.58 -2.97 14.15
N ARG A 91 -14.98 -4.03 13.44
CA ARG A 91 -15.63 -3.94 12.12
C ARG A 91 -16.70 -2.85 12.09
N ASP A 92 -16.74 -2.09 10.99
CA ASP A 92 -17.78 -1.06 10.79
C ASP A 92 -19.11 -1.74 10.42
N PRO A 93 -20.15 -1.67 11.28
CA PRO A 93 -21.45 -2.27 10.99
C PRO A 93 -22.14 -1.62 9.79
N ASN A 94 -21.73 -0.40 9.43
CA ASN A 94 -22.27 0.35 8.29
C ASN A 94 -21.43 0.17 7.02
N HIS A 95 -20.43 -0.72 7.00
CA HIS A 95 -19.65 -0.98 5.80
C HIS A 95 -20.53 -1.65 4.72
N LYS A 96 -20.90 -0.89 3.68
CA LYS A 96 -21.80 -1.35 2.60
C LYS A 96 -21.11 -1.93 1.37
N GLY A 97 -19.78 -2.01 1.37
CA GLY A 97 -18.98 -2.52 0.25
C GLY A 97 -17.83 -1.59 -0.14
N PRO A 98 -17.17 -1.86 -1.29
CA PRO A 98 -16.07 -1.01 -1.73
C PRO A 98 -16.58 0.40 -2.02
N ASN A 99 -15.89 1.39 -1.45
CA ASN A 99 -16.11 2.80 -1.74
C ASN A 99 -14.85 3.36 -2.46
N PRO A 100 -14.62 2.94 -3.72
CA PRO A 100 -13.37 3.20 -4.42
C PRO A 100 -13.18 4.70 -4.63
N LYS A 101 -11.99 5.21 -4.30
CA LYS A 101 -11.71 6.64 -4.34
C LYS A 101 -11.17 7.09 -5.68
N LYS A 102 -11.59 8.28 -6.11
CA LYS A 102 -11.02 8.95 -7.28
C LYS A 102 -9.65 9.48 -6.93
N MET A 103 -8.68 9.18 -7.79
CA MET A 103 -7.28 9.57 -7.64
C MET A 103 -6.82 10.27 -8.92
N ILE A 104 -5.99 11.29 -8.75
CA ILE A 104 -5.29 11.97 -9.84
C ILE A 104 -3.80 11.68 -9.68
N LEU A 105 -3.16 11.22 -10.76
CA LEU A 105 -1.70 11.15 -10.88
C LEU A 105 -1.25 12.28 -11.82
N GLU A 106 -0.30 13.08 -11.38
CA GLU A 106 0.24 14.21 -12.13
C GLU A 106 1.76 14.14 -12.17
N VAL A 107 2.40 14.34 -13.32
CA VAL A 107 3.85 14.54 -13.36
C VAL A 107 4.17 15.93 -12.84
N VAL A 108 4.86 16.00 -11.71
CA VAL A 108 5.27 17.27 -11.09
C VAL A 108 6.73 17.62 -11.34
N GLU A 109 7.55 16.62 -11.66
CA GLU A 109 8.96 16.84 -12.01
C GLU A 109 9.44 15.87 -13.09
N ALA A 110 10.28 16.36 -13.99
CA ALA A 110 10.99 15.55 -14.98
C ALA A 110 12.48 15.95 -14.97
N LYS A 111 13.32 15.07 -14.39
CA LYS A 111 14.77 15.28 -14.26
C LYS A 111 15.56 14.74 -15.44
N GLY A 112 14.98 13.79 -16.18
CA GLY A 112 15.65 13.11 -17.28
C GLY A 112 14.69 12.66 -18.36
N LYS A 113 15.15 11.73 -19.21
CA LYS A 113 14.39 11.25 -20.37
C LYS A 113 13.45 10.12 -19.97
N CYS A 114 12.15 10.29 -20.21
CA CYS A 114 11.17 9.21 -20.10
C CYS A 114 11.00 8.47 -21.44
N ALA A 115 11.29 7.17 -21.48
CA ALA A 115 11.07 6.34 -22.67
C ALA A 115 9.57 6.20 -23.03
N PHE A 116 8.67 6.36 -22.04
CA PHE A 116 7.22 6.36 -22.22
C PHE A 116 6.67 7.74 -22.65
N GLY A 117 7.52 8.76 -22.73
CA GLY A 117 7.16 10.08 -23.25
C GLY A 117 6.47 11.03 -22.27
N TYR A 118 6.46 10.71 -20.97
CA TYR A 118 5.84 11.58 -19.94
C TYR A 118 6.55 12.91 -19.75
N LYS A 119 5.76 13.94 -19.46
CA LYS A 119 6.18 15.34 -19.31
C LYS A 119 5.48 15.98 -18.12
N VAL A 120 6.12 17.00 -17.53
CA VAL A 120 5.50 17.80 -16.45
C VAL A 120 4.14 18.33 -16.89
N GLY A 121 3.14 18.17 -16.02
CA GLY A 121 1.76 18.56 -16.28
C GLY A 121 0.90 17.45 -16.91
N ASP A 122 1.46 16.33 -17.35
CA ASP A 122 0.67 15.16 -17.76
C ASP A 122 -0.13 14.65 -16.56
N LYS A 123 -1.41 14.34 -16.79
CA LYS A 123 -2.37 13.91 -15.76
C LYS A 123 -3.16 12.70 -16.18
N TRP A 124 -3.42 11.84 -15.21
CA TRP A 124 -4.29 10.68 -15.36
C TRP A 124 -5.22 10.55 -14.18
N GLU A 125 -6.41 10.03 -14.43
CA GLU A 125 -7.39 9.72 -13.41
C GLU A 125 -7.54 8.20 -13.26
N THR A 126 -7.71 7.75 -12.02
CA THR A 126 -8.18 6.39 -11.73
C THR A 126 -9.22 6.41 -10.61
N THR A 127 -9.95 5.31 -10.48
CA THR A 127 -10.91 5.10 -9.41
C THR A 127 -10.61 3.77 -8.74
N GLY A 128 -10.39 3.81 -7.43
CA GLY A 128 -9.97 2.64 -6.67
C GLY A 128 -8.55 2.21 -7.02
N LEU A 129 -8.39 0.90 -7.24
CA LEU A 129 -7.11 0.27 -7.59
C LEU A 129 -7.03 -0.13 -9.06
N LYS A 130 -7.83 0.52 -9.92
CA LYS A 130 -7.84 0.21 -11.36
C LYS A 130 -6.53 0.66 -12.01
N CYS A 131 -5.97 -0.21 -12.85
CA CYS A 131 -4.90 0.19 -13.76
C CYS A 131 -5.40 1.28 -14.72
N ILE A 132 -4.53 2.23 -15.01
CA ILE A 132 -4.82 3.33 -15.94
C ILE A 132 -4.49 2.84 -17.36
N PRO A 133 -5.44 2.88 -18.32
CA PRO A 133 -5.18 2.44 -19.69
C PRO A 133 -4.00 3.19 -20.31
N GLY A 134 -3.05 2.44 -20.88
CA GLY A 134 -1.86 3.02 -21.53
C GLY A 134 -0.82 3.62 -20.57
N PHE A 135 -0.99 3.50 -19.26
CA PHE A 135 -0.02 3.99 -18.29
C PHE A 135 1.16 3.01 -18.15
N CYS A 136 2.34 3.56 -17.88
CA CYS A 136 3.57 2.79 -17.73
C CYS A 136 3.45 1.83 -16.55
N GLY A 137 3.58 0.53 -16.80
CA GLY A 137 3.45 -0.50 -15.77
C GLY A 137 4.47 -0.35 -14.64
N ALA A 138 5.70 0.08 -14.96
CA ALA A 138 6.73 0.34 -13.95
C ALA A 138 6.39 1.54 -13.05
N ALA A 139 5.82 2.61 -13.63
CA ALA A 139 5.34 3.76 -12.85
C ALA A 139 4.11 3.39 -12.01
N PHE A 140 3.20 2.57 -12.55
CA PHE A 140 2.04 2.10 -11.79
C PHE A 140 2.49 1.27 -10.59
N HIS A 141 3.47 0.40 -10.79
CA HIS A 141 4.04 -0.44 -9.74
C HIS A 141 4.60 0.40 -8.58
N THR A 142 5.36 1.45 -8.86
CA THR A 142 5.88 2.34 -7.80
C THR A 142 4.81 3.26 -7.19
N ALA A 143 3.77 3.62 -7.94
CA ALA A 143 2.64 4.40 -7.44
C ALA A 143 1.66 3.57 -6.59
N PHE A 144 1.62 2.25 -6.78
CA PHE A 144 0.61 1.37 -6.19
C PHE A 144 0.50 1.47 -4.65
N PRO A 145 1.59 1.51 -3.86
CA PRO A 145 1.49 1.69 -2.41
C PRO A 145 0.76 2.98 -2.00
N ALA A 146 1.04 4.10 -2.68
CA ALA A 146 0.37 5.38 -2.44
C ALA A 146 -1.10 5.34 -2.86
N LEU A 147 -1.41 4.76 -4.03
CA LEU A 147 -2.78 4.56 -4.51
C LEU A 147 -3.58 3.69 -3.53
N PHE A 148 -2.98 2.60 -3.05
CA PHE A 148 -3.60 1.69 -2.10
C PHE A 148 -3.88 2.39 -0.76
N ALA A 149 -2.89 3.08 -0.19
CA ALA A 149 -3.04 3.83 1.06
C ALA A 149 -4.15 4.88 0.97
N LEU A 150 -4.10 5.74 -0.05
CA LEU A 150 -5.09 6.79 -0.24
C LEU A 150 -6.48 6.22 -0.53
N ASN A 151 -6.60 5.12 -1.27
CA ASN A 151 -7.91 4.49 -1.50
C ASN A 151 -8.58 4.02 -0.18
N PHE A 152 -7.80 3.55 0.80
CA PHE A 152 -8.31 3.04 2.08
C PHE A 152 -8.27 4.04 3.24
N GLY A 153 -8.23 5.34 2.94
CA GLY A 153 -8.43 6.36 3.98
C GLY A 153 -7.16 6.89 4.62
N ALA A 154 -5.97 6.47 4.18
CA ALA A 154 -4.72 7.01 4.71
C ALA A 154 -4.64 8.54 4.53
N LYS A 155 -3.85 9.18 5.39
CA LYS A 155 -3.55 10.62 5.38
C LYS A 155 -2.06 10.84 5.61
N PHE A 156 -1.41 11.58 4.70
CA PHE A 156 0.01 11.89 4.78
C PHE A 156 0.22 13.24 5.46
N PHE A 157 0.11 13.30 6.79
CA PHE A 157 0.17 14.57 7.55
C PHE A 157 1.50 15.32 7.48
N PHE A 158 2.55 14.69 6.95
CA PHE A 158 3.83 15.33 6.66
C PHE A 158 3.85 16.08 5.30
N MET A 159 2.79 15.95 4.50
CA MET A 159 2.60 16.67 3.24
C MET A 159 1.74 17.93 3.44
N PRO A 160 1.90 18.98 2.61
CA PRO A 160 1.04 20.17 2.68
C PRO A 160 -0.46 19.87 2.51
N ASP A 161 -0.80 18.91 1.63
CA ASP A 161 -2.14 18.33 1.53
C ASP A 161 -2.11 16.87 1.99
N PRO A 162 -2.75 16.52 3.13
CA PRO A 162 -2.79 15.16 3.66
C PRO A 162 -3.46 14.13 2.74
N ASN A 163 -4.19 14.55 1.70
CA ASN A 163 -4.77 13.68 0.68
C ASN A 163 -3.83 13.41 -0.50
N SER A 164 -2.57 13.88 -0.45
CA SER A 164 -1.64 13.74 -1.56
C SER A 164 -0.22 13.39 -1.12
N ILE A 165 0.56 12.82 -2.05
CA ILE A 165 2.00 12.61 -1.91
C ILE A 165 2.65 12.89 -3.27
N ASP A 166 3.73 13.66 -3.29
CA ASP A 166 4.41 14.14 -4.50
C ASP A 166 5.85 13.63 -4.64
N THR A 167 6.14 12.52 -3.97
CA THR A 167 7.45 11.85 -3.98
C THR A 167 7.44 10.50 -4.69
N VAL A 168 6.31 10.14 -5.32
CA VAL A 168 6.21 8.87 -6.05
C VAL A 168 7.13 8.92 -7.26
N THR A 169 8.19 8.12 -7.21
CA THR A 169 9.32 8.26 -8.14
C THR A 169 9.37 7.09 -9.10
N CYS A 170 9.61 7.40 -10.39
CA CYS A 170 9.87 6.39 -11.40
C CYS A 170 11.08 5.53 -11.01
N PRO A 171 11.02 4.19 -11.12
CA PRO A 171 12.14 3.33 -10.75
C PRO A 171 13.33 3.47 -11.72
N ASP A 172 13.10 4.01 -12.92
CA ASP A 172 14.14 4.31 -13.91
C ASP A 172 14.85 5.62 -13.57
N GLY A 173 15.85 5.52 -12.68
CA GLY A 173 16.76 6.62 -12.34
C GLY A 173 16.11 7.84 -11.67
N GLY A 174 14.84 7.76 -11.28
CA GLY A 174 14.08 8.89 -10.78
C GLY A 174 13.83 9.99 -11.83
N ASN A 175 13.78 9.61 -13.11
CA ASN A 175 13.60 10.54 -14.22
C ASN A 175 12.29 11.31 -14.16
N ILE A 176 11.24 10.72 -13.58
CA ILE A 176 9.89 11.29 -13.46
C ILE A 176 9.41 11.16 -12.02
N ILE A 177 8.83 12.23 -11.48
CA ILE A 177 8.20 12.24 -10.16
C ILE A 177 6.72 12.59 -10.32
N PHE A 178 5.88 11.80 -9.67
CA PHE A 178 4.43 11.91 -9.71
C PHE A 178 3.89 12.42 -8.37
N LYS A 179 2.90 13.31 -8.47
CA LYS A 179 1.97 13.59 -7.39
C LYS A 179 0.73 12.73 -7.54
N VAL A 180 0.41 12.00 -6.48
CA VAL A 180 -0.82 11.21 -6.37
C VAL A 180 -1.73 11.91 -5.38
N THR A 181 -2.95 12.26 -5.80
CA THR A 181 -3.92 13.02 -4.98
C THR A 181 -5.25 12.29 -4.91
N ARG A 182 -5.80 12.10 -3.71
CA ARG A 182 -7.18 11.63 -3.52
C ARG A 182 -8.13 12.80 -3.66
N VAL A 183 -9.04 12.70 -4.62
CA VAL A 183 -10.10 13.70 -4.80
C VAL A 183 -11.13 13.49 -3.71
N GLU A 184 -11.39 14.52 -2.91
CA GLU A 184 -12.49 14.49 -1.95
C GLU A 184 -13.82 14.51 -2.70
N GLU A 185 -14.66 13.51 -2.46
CA GLU A 185 -16.02 13.49 -2.97
C GLU A 185 -16.83 14.51 -2.16
N LYS A 186 -17.41 15.51 -2.82
CA LYS A 186 -18.41 16.38 -2.20
C LYS A 186 -19.54 15.46 -1.71
N LYS A 187 -19.72 15.41 -0.39
CA LYS A 187 -20.83 14.70 0.27
C LYS A 187 -22.15 15.38 -0.05
#